data_AF-A0A4Y9SEV6-F1
#
_entry.id   AF-A0A4Y9SEV6-F1
#
_cell.length_a   1.000
_cell.length_b   1.000
_cell.length_c   1.000
_cell.angle_alpha   90.00
_cell.angle_beta   90.00
_cell.angle_gamma   90.00
#
_symmetry.space_group_name_H-M   'P 1'
#
loop_
_entity.id
_entity.type
_entity.pdbx_description
1 polymer ?
#
loop_
_entity_poly.entity_id
_entity_poly.type
_entity_poly.pdbx_seq_one_letter_code
_entity_poly.pdbx_strand_id
1 'polypeptide(L)'
;METDNVHTLYAGSERAEARKLLGSAETPIPLAPSVELPNGSCWIPQQYLLYHQTATTVSAILADIETVADVLLFSGHDEQGLYLQVGTLGPDNYRRRSGAGERRLVYGRKWRIESYKPTSEVIQTAFLAVKKACEHDVRELLTITDPATGRTGTPFSTHIDLPLMAHFPELVLHDQPPEASGIAHWLADIRFGQRPLLVEDITLRRNGSMLIDLRLSAARAGFEDVALTLLLAEHSRTALLHELMQALVSRSDRLIDEQFRYRGFARFSRALSPHRIAALSVITRSPEHRSAQFAQLRGELNYETDARRIPTLGDDRLADKNRALIGREAQLGGHMPAGLMDQPLTAEK
;
A
#
# COMPACT_ATOMS: atom_id res chain seq x y z
N MET A 1 -1.44 -59.32 -27.67
CA MET A 1 -0.23 -58.56 -27.32
C MET A 1 -0.49 -57.11 -27.70
N GLU A 2 -1.40 -56.40 -27.01
CA GLU A 2 -1.28 -55.90 -25.62
C GLU A 2 0.03 -55.11 -25.45
N THR A 3 -0.01 -53.78 -25.64
CA THR A 3 -0.19 -52.70 -24.62
C THR A 3 1.09 -52.50 -23.79
N ASP A 4 1.53 -51.31 -23.37
CA ASP A 4 1.01 -49.96 -23.51
C ASP A 4 2.11 -48.94 -23.15
N ASN A 5 1.84 -47.72 -23.58
CA ASN A 5 2.22 -46.44 -22.99
C ASN A 5 2.62 -46.47 -21.50
N VAL A 6 3.85 -46.05 -21.15
CA VAL A 6 4.22 -45.72 -19.76
C VAL A 6 4.67 -44.27 -19.56
N HIS A 7 4.83 -43.47 -20.62
CA HIS A 7 5.24 -42.05 -20.47
C HIS A 7 4.10 -41.01 -20.50
N THR A 8 2.83 -41.43 -20.58
CA THR A 8 1.69 -40.49 -20.73
C THR A 8 0.79 -40.41 -19.49
N LEU A 9 0.99 -41.22 -18.46
CA LEU A 9 0.07 -41.31 -17.31
C LEU A 9 0.44 -40.46 -16.09
N TYR A 10 1.70 -40.04 -15.91
CA TYR A 10 2.10 -39.24 -14.74
C TYR A 10 1.89 -37.73 -14.93
N ALA A 11 2.05 -37.20 -16.15
CA ALA A 11 1.85 -35.78 -16.43
C ALA A 11 0.38 -35.30 -16.29
N GLY A 12 -0.57 -36.23 -16.33
CA GLY A 12 -2.00 -35.93 -16.17
C GLY A 12 -2.41 -35.68 -14.71
N SER A 13 -1.83 -36.41 -13.77
CA SER A 13 -2.18 -36.32 -12.34
C SER A 13 -1.62 -35.05 -11.68
N GLU A 14 -0.37 -34.70 -11.97
CA GLU A 14 0.31 -33.50 -11.44
C GLU A 14 -0.34 -32.21 -11.98
N ARG A 15 -0.77 -32.21 -13.26
CA ARG A 15 -1.52 -31.08 -13.85
C ARG A 15 -2.92 -30.92 -13.23
N ALA A 16 -3.57 -32.02 -12.86
CA ALA A 16 -4.86 -31.98 -12.18
C ALA A 16 -4.72 -31.45 -10.74
N GLU A 17 -3.65 -31.82 -10.04
CA GLU A 17 -3.37 -31.37 -8.67
C GLU A 17 -2.94 -29.89 -8.63
N ALA A 18 -2.08 -29.44 -9.56
CA ALA A 18 -1.74 -28.02 -9.71
C ALA A 18 -2.96 -27.15 -10.09
N ARG A 19 -3.90 -27.68 -10.90
CA ARG A 19 -5.16 -26.98 -11.22
C ARG A 19 -6.10 -26.89 -10.02
N LYS A 20 -6.05 -27.83 -9.07
CA LYS A 20 -6.89 -27.85 -7.86
C LYS A 20 -6.56 -26.70 -6.90
N LEU A 21 -5.41 -26.04 -7.07
CA LEU A 21 -4.92 -24.94 -6.23
C LEU A 21 -5.23 -23.55 -6.80
N LEU A 22 -5.79 -23.47 -8.01
CA LEU A 22 -6.12 -22.20 -8.67
C LEU A 22 -7.41 -21.59 -8.12
N GLY A 23 -7.43 -20.25 -8.00
CA GLY A 23 -8.65 -19.52 -7.66
C GLY A 23 -9.69 -19.59 -8.77
N SER A 24 -10.97 -19.35 -8.43
CA SER A 24 -12.09 -19.35 -9.40
C SER A 24 -11.99 -18.26 -10.48
N ALA A 25 -11.10 -17.28 -10.31
CA ALA A 25 -10.83 -16.22 -11.29
C ALA A 25 -9.60 -16.51 -12.17
N GLU A 26 -8.93 -17.65 -12.01
CA GLU A 26 -7.62 -17.92 -12.59
C GLU A 26 -7.67 -19.08 -13.58
N THR A 27 -7.14 -18.87 -14.79
CA THR A 27 -7.05 -19.93 -15.80
C THR A 27 -5.65 -19.98 -16.38
N PRO A 28 -4.98 -21.14 -16.45
CA PRO A 28 -3.67 -21.21 -17.09
C PRO A 28 -3.76 -20.78 -18.56
N ILE A 29 -2.80 -19.97 -19.00
CA ILE A 29 -2.60 -19.70 -20.43
C ILE A 29 -2.41 -21.05 -21.14
N PRO A 30 -2.92 -21.23 -22.38
CA PRO A 30 -2.66 -22.45 -23.14
C PRO A 30 -1.16 -22.78 -23.18
N LEU A 31 -0.82 -24.04 -22.92
CA LEU A 31 0.56 -24.54 -22.83
C LEU A 31 1.39 -24.00 -21.65
N ALA A 32 0.76 -23.38 -20.65
CA ALA A 32 1.46 -22.91 -19.44
C ALA A 32 2.24 -24.05 -18.76
N PRO A 33 3.56 -23.88 -18.55
CA PRO A 33 4.36 -24.88 -17.88
C PRO A 33 4.14 -24.83 -16.37
N SER A 34 4.26 -25.99 -15.73
CA SER A 34 4.50 -26.08 -14.28
C SER A 34 6.00 -25.96 -14.00
N VAL A 35 6.33 -25.42 -12.84
CA VAL A 35 7.69 -25.41 -12.29
C VAL A 35 7.73 -26.30 -11.07
N GLU A 36 8.81 -27.06 -10.93
CA GLU A 36 9.08 -27.84 -9.73
C GLU A 36 9.74 -26.93 -8.68
N LEU A 37 9.21 -26.96 -7.47
CA LEU A 37 9.71 -26.19 -6.33
C LEU A 37 10.75 -27.01 -5.55
N PRO A 38 11.60 -26.39 -4.72
CA PRO A 38 12.65 -27.10 -3.98
C PRO A 38 12.16 -28.19 -3.02
N ASN A 39 10.86 -28.20 -2.71
CA ASN A 39 10.21 -29.22 -1.89
C ASN A 39 9.57 -30.35 -2.72
N GLY A 40 9.84 -30.42 -4.02
CA GLY A 40 9.28 -31.40 -4.96
C GLY A 40 7.83 -31.12 -5.40
N SER A 41 7.22 -30.02 -4.94
CA SER A 41 5.87 -29.65 -5.38
C SER A 41 5.90 -29.01 -6.77
N CYS A 42 4.93 -29.33 -7.61
CA CYS A 42 4.73 -28.67 -8.91
C CYS A 42 3.73 -27.51 -8.77
N TRP A 43 4.03 -26.37 -9.39
CA TRP A 43 3.17 -25.18 -9.36
C TRP A 43 3.11 -24.50 -10.72
N ILE A 44 1.98 -23.90 -11.10
CA ILE A 44 1.90 -23.02 -12.28
C ILE A 44 2.09 -21.58 -11.80
N PRO A 45 3.22 -20.92 -12.12
CA PRO A 45 3.45 -19.54 -11.74
C PRO A 45 2.31 -18.61 -12.12
N GLN A 46 1.97 -17.69 -11.22
CA GLN A 46 0.88 -16.74 -11.41
C GLN A 46 1.00 -15.95 -12.73
N GLN A 47 2.21 -15.55 -13.10
CA GLN A 47 2.48 -14.87 -14.38
C GLN A 47 2.19 -15.71 -15.66
N TYR A 48 1.78 -16.98 -15.52
CA TYR A 48 1.35 -17.87 -16.60
C TYR A 48 -0.17 -18.12 -16.57
N LEU A 49 -0.92 -17.35 -15.79
CA LEU A 49 -2.36 -17.42 -15.67
C LEU A 49 -3.02 -16.17 -16.29
N LEU A 50 -4.23 -16.36 -16.77
CA LEU A 50 -5.21 -15.35 -17.13
C LEU A 50 -6.15 -15.10 -15.95
N TYR A 51 -6.65 -13.87 -15.85
CA TYR A 51 -7.51 -13.44 -14.75
C TYR A 51 -8.83 -12.89 -15.24
N HIS A 52 -9.89 -13.25 -14.54
CA HIS A 52 -11.20 -12.65 -14.70
C HIS A 52 -11.88 -12.47 -13.33
N GLN A 53 -11.47 -11.40 -12.65
CA GLN A 53 -12.06 -10.99 -11.39
C GLN A 53 -13.49 -10.47 -11.60
N THR A 54 -14.33 -10.78 -10.64
CA THR A 54 -15.71 -10.34 -10.50
C THR A 54 -15.93 -9.87 -9.07
N ALA A 55 -17.06 -9.23 -8.77
CA ALA A 55 -17.38 -8.87 -7.39
C ALA A 55 -17.36 -10.09 -6.45
N THR A 56 -17.82 -11.24 -6.93
CA THR A 56 -17.81 -12.51 -6.16
C THR A 56 -16.40 -13.02 -5.91
N THR A 57 -15.52 -13.01 -6.93
CA THR A 57 -14.15 -13.53 -6.76
C THR A 57 -13.32 -12.60 -5.88
N VAL A 58 -13.47 -11.27 -6.01
CA VAL A 58 -12.83 -10.30 -5.13
C VAL A 58 -13.33 -10.51 -3.70
N SER A 59 -14.65 -10.63 -3.49
CA SER A 59 -15.22 -10.92 -2.17
C SER A 59 -14.63 -12.18 -1.54
N ALA A 60 -14.49 -13.27 -2.32
CA ALA A 60 -13.88 -14.51 -1.86
C ALA A 60 -12.39 -14.33 -1.48
N ILE A 61 -11.63 -13.55 -2.26
CA ILE A 61 -10.24 -13.23 -1.93
C ILE A 61 -10.16 -12.44 -0.62
N LEU A 62 -11.02 -11.43 -0.44
CA LEU A 62 -11.03 -10.60 0.78
C LEU A 62 -11.49 -11.37 2.02
N ALA A 63 -12.40 -12.35 1.86
CA ALA A 63 -12.84 -13.21 2.94
C ALA A 63 -11.71 -14.10 3.50
N ASP A 64 -10.71 -14.43 2.67
CA ASP A 64 -9.52 -15.18 3.06
C ASP A 64 -8.44 -14.30 3.71
N ILE A 65 -8.69 -12.99 3.88
CA ILE A 65 -7.75 -12.04 4.50
C ILE A 65 -8.09 -11.82 5.97
N GLU A 66 -7.10 -12.03 6.83
CA GLU A 66 -7.10 -11.60 8.22
C GLU A 66 -6.23 -10.33 8.34
N THR A 67 -6.63 -9.39 9.20
CA THR A 67 -5.91 -8.13 9.40
C THR A 67 -6.07 -7.63 10.83
N VAL A 68 -5.51 -6.45 11.13
CA VAL A 68 -5.62 -5.80 12.44
C VAL A 68 -7.06 -5.67 12.91
N ALA A 69 -7.25 -5.72 14.23
CA ALA A 69 -8.56 -5.59 14.85
C ALA A 69 -9.29 -4.33 14.36
N ASP A 70 -10.62 -4.43 14.31
CA ASP A 70 -11.52 -3.32 13.97
C ASP A 70 -11.44 -2.80 12.52
N VAL A 71 -10.66 -3.45 11.67
CA VAL A 71 -10.63 -3.20 10.23
C VAL A 71 -11.48 -4.23 9.50
N LEU A 72 -12.34 -3.76 8.62
CA LEU A 72 -13.22 -4.55 7.78
C LEU A 72 -12.88 -4.32 6.30
N LEU A 73 -12.96 -5.37 5.50
CA LEU A 73 -12.77 -5.33 4.06
C LEU A 73 -14.10 -5.59 3.36
N PHE A 74 -14.46 -4.69 2.46
CA PHE A 74 -15.65 -4.78 1.62
C PHE A 74 -15.23 -4.84 0.15
N SER A 75 -16.04 -5.49 -0.68
CA SER A 75 -15.92 -5.45 -2.13
C SER A 75 -17.26 -5.17 -2.77
N GLY A 76 -17.25 -4.55 -3.93
CA GLY A 76 -18.45 -4.37 -4.74
C GLY A 76 -18.13 -4.04 -6.19
N HIS A 77 -19.18 -3.71 -6.93
CA HIS A 77 -19.07 -3.12 -8.25
C HIS A 77 -20.02 -1.92 -8.31
N ASP A 78 -19.63 -0.91 -9.07
CA ASP A 78 -20.51 0.20 -9.47
C ASP A 78 -20.27 0.50 -10.96
N GLU A 79 -20.86 1.58 -11.46
CA GLU A 79 -20.73 1.99 -12.87
C GLU A 79 -19.28 2.21 -13.32
N GLN A 80 -18.35 2.43 -12.39
CA GLN A 80 -16.92 2.61 -12.67
C GLN A 80 -16.10 1.32 -12.46
N GLY A 81 -16.77 0.18 -12.27
CA GLY A 81 -16.15 -1.14 -12.18
C GLY A 81 -16.00 -1.69 -10.76
N LEU A 82 -15.15 -2.71 -10.62
CA LEU A 82 -14.92 -3.40 -9.35
C LEU A 82 -14.16 -2.50 -8.38
N TYR A 83 -14.46 -2.64 -7.09
CA TYR A 83 -13.72 -1.97 -6.04
C TYR A 83 -13.61 -2.83 -4.79
N LEU A 84 -12.59 -2.53 -3.99
CA LEU A 84 -12.54 -2.84 -2.57
C LEU A 84 -12.64 -1.55 -1.74
N GLN A 85 -13.12 -1.66 -0.52
CA GLN A 85 -13.27 -0.55 0.40
C GLN A 85 -12.93 -1.02 1.81
N VAL A 86 -12.18 -0.19 2.53
CA VAL A 86 -11.86 -0.45 3.94
C VAL A 86 -12.90 0.25 4.81
N GLY A 87 -13.43 -0.45 5.80
CA GLY A 87 -14.16 0.18 6.91
C GLY A 87 -13.42 0.00 8.23
N THR A 88 -13.60 0.95 9.14
CA THR A 88 -13.01 0.93 10.47
C THR A 88 -14.10 1.05 11.54
N LEU A 89 -14.01 0.21 12.57
CA LEU A 89 -14.92 0.20 13.72
C LEU A 89 -14.28 0.93 14.90
N GLY A 90 -14.59 2.21 15.08
CA GLY A 90 -13.96 3.05 16.11
C GLY A 90 -14.96 3.85 16.95
N PRO A 91 -14.52 4.44 18.07
CA PRO A 91 -15.31 5.44 18.78
C PRO A 91 -15.58 6.66 17.87
N ASP A 92 -16.75 7.29 18.02
CA ASP A 92 -17.07 8.52 17.30
C ASP A 92 -16.23 9.71 17.80
N ASN A 93 -15.19 10.07 17.05
CA ASN A 93 -14.30 11.19 17.39
C ASN A 93 -14.98 12.58 17.31
N TYR A 94 -16.17 12.69 16.70
CA TYR A 94 -16.88 13.96 16.52
C TYR A 94 -17.85 14.29 17.66
N ARG A 95 -18.39 13.29 18.38
CA ARG A 95 -19.30 13.51 19.53
C ARG A 95 -18.53 13.52 20.85
N ARG A 96 -17.80 14.60 21.11
CA ARG A 96 -17.01 14.81 22.34
C ARG A 96 -17.82 14.93 23.65
N ARG A 97 -19.16 14.85 23.63
CA ARG A 97 -19.98 15.27 24.79
C ARG A 97 -21.21 14.43 25.16
N SER A 98 -21.52 13.33 24.47
CA SER A 98 -22.76 12.58 24.76
C SER A 98 -22.54 11.07 24.67
N GLY A 99 -22.39 10.42 25.82
CA GLY A 99 -22.47 8.96 25.97
C GLY A 99 -21.16 8.22 25.71
N ALA A 100 -20.75 7.40 26.68
CA ALA A 100 -19.69 6.43 26.51
C ALA A 100 -20.08 5.41 25.43
N GLY A 101 -19.17 5.11 24.49
CA GLY A 101 -19.06 3.77 23.92
C GLY A 101 -19.81 3.45 22.62
N GLU A 102 -20.47 4.38 21.93
CA GLU A 102 -21.03 4.07 20.61
C GLU A 102 -19.90 3.92 19.56
N ARG A 103 -19.56 2.67 19.26
CA ARG A 103 -18.68 2.33 18.13
C ARG A 103 -19.42 2.61 16.82
N ARG A 104 -18.75 3.29 15.90
CA ARG A 104 -19.24 3.55 14.55
C ARG A 104 -18.41 2.84 13.52
N LEU A 105 -19.09 2.37 12.48
CA LEU A 105 -18.46 1.93 11.25
C LEU A 105 -18.29 3.15 10.34
N VAL A 106 -17.04 3.47 10.03
CA VAL A 106 -16.67 4.52 9.08
C VAL A 106 -16.10 3.86 7.84
N TYR A 107 -16.45 4.39 6.67
CA TYR A 107 -15.99 3.85 5.39
C TYR A 107 -14.94 4.77 4.78
N GLY A 108 -13.83 4.17 4.35
CA GLY A 108 -12.78 4.83 3.60
C GLY A 108 -13.14 5.01 2.12
N ARG A 109 -12.15 5.39 1.32
CA ARG A 109 -12.29 5.52 -0.14
C ARG A 109 -12.41 4.14 -0.80
N LYS A 110 -13.08 4.11 -1.97
CA LYS A 110 -13.08 2.94 -2.86
C LYS A 110 -11.75 2.84 -3.61
N TRP A 111 -11.17 1.65 -3.62
CA TRP A 111 -9.95 1.30 -4.36
C TRP A 111 -10.36 0.46 -5.56
N ARG A 112 -10.09 0.97 -6.77
CA ARG A 112 -10.49 0.31 -8.02
C ARG A 112 -9.65 -0.94 -8.28
N ILE A 113 -10.31 -1.96 -8.81
CA ILE A 113 -9.69 -3.23 -9.20
C ILE A 113 -10.07 -3.51 -10.65
N GLU A 114 -9.09 -3.66 -11.54
CA GLU A 114 -9.39 -4.13 -12.89
C GLU A 114 -9.62 -5.66 -12.91
N SER A 115 -10.53 -6.12 -13.77
CA SER A 115 -10.92 -7.54 -13.81
C SER A 115 -9.78 -8.47 -14.21
N TYR A 116 -8.80 -7.98 -14.95
CA TYR A 116 -7.67 -8.78 -15.42
C TYR A 116 -6.49 -8.81 -14.42
N LYS A 117 -6.69 -8.34 -13.18
CA LYS A 117 -5.62 -8.31 -12.18
C LYS A 117 -5.42 -9.66 -11.49
N PRO A 118 -4.15 -10.07 -11.26
CA PRO A 118 -3.83 -11.24 -10.46
C PRO A 118 -4.40 -11.19 -9.05
N THR A 119 -4.71 -12.35 -8.48
CA THR A 119 -5.11 -12.48 -7.07
C THR A 119 -4.10 -11.82 -6.12
N SER A 120 -2.79 -11.90 -6.42
CA SER A 120 -1.76 -11.24 -5.61
C SER A 120 -1.83 -9.71 -5.67
N GLU A 121 -2.21 -9.13 -6.81
CA GLU A 121 -2.41 -7.69 -6.94
C GLU A 121 -3.66 -7.25 -6.17
N VAL A 122 -4.74 -8.05 -6.15
CA VAL A 122 -5.91 -7.79 -5.31
C VAL A 122 -5.53 -7.81 -3.83
N ILE A 123 -4.79 -8.82 -3.38
CA ILE A 123 -4.30 -8.93 -1.98
C ILE A 123 -3.39 -7.74 -1.64
N GLN A 124 -2.46 -7.38 -2.51
CA GLN A 124 -1.58 -6.23 -2.31
C GLN A 124 -2.37 -4.91 -2.26
N THR A 125 -3.41 -4.76 -3.08
CA THR A 125 -4.27 -3.58 -3.04
C THR A 125 -5.03 -3.51 -1.72
N ALA A 126 -5.57 -4.63 -1.22
CA ALA A 126 -6.20 -4.69 0.09
C ALA A 126 -5.22 -4.31 1.21
N PHE A 127 -4.00 -4.86 1.18
CA PHE A 127 -2.93 -4.53 2.13
C PHE A 127 -2.62 -3.03 2.15
N LEU A 128 -2.40 -2.41 0.98
CA LEU A 128 -2.14 -0.98 0.86
C LEU A 128 -3.33 -0.14 1.34
N ALA A 129 -4.55 -0.55 1.02
CA ALA A 129 -5.76 0.12 1.47
C ALA A 129 -5.88 0.12 3.00
N VAL A 130 -5.59 -1.01 3.65
CA VAL A 130 -5.56 -1.12 5.11
C VAL A 130 -4.49 -0.21 5.71
N LYS A 131 -3.25 -0.24 5.19
CA LYS A 131 -2.17 0.64 5.67
C LYS A 131 -2.57 2.10 5.60
N LYS A 132 -3.18 2.53 4.48
CA LYS A 132 -3.60 3.92 4.30
C LYS A 132 -4.79 4.31 5.19
N ALA A 133 -5.73 3.41 5.44
CA ALA A 133 -6.80 3.66 6.40
C ALA A 133 -6.26 3.81 7.83
N CYS A 134 -5.34 2.94 8.26
CA CYS A 134 -4.75 3.04 9.59
C CYS A 134 -3.78 4.24 9.73
N GLU A 135 -3.04 4.59 8.67
CA GLU A 135 -2.20 5.79 8.62
C GLU A 135 -3.04 7.05 8.80
N HIS A 136 -4.21 7.12 8.15
CA HIS A 136 -5.16 8.22 8.31
C HIS A 136 -5.57 8.38 9.77
N ASP A 137 -5.98 7.31 10.46
CA ASP A 137 -6.28 7.36 11.89
C ASP A 137 -5.10 7.85 12.73
N VAL A 138 -3.89 7.34 12.48
CA VAL A 138 -2.67 7.70 13.24
C VAL A 138 -2.38 9.20 13.11
N ARG A 139 -2.55 9.75 11.91
CA ARG A 139 -2.38 11.18 11.64
C ARG A 139 -3.39 12.05 12.40
N GLU A 140 -4.60 11.56 12.61
CA GLU A 140 -5.64 12.27 13.38
C GLU A 140 -5.45 12.15 14.89
N LEU A 141 -4.76 11.11 15.36
CA LEU A 141 -4.50 10.93 16.79
C LEU A 141 -3.42 11.85 17.34
N LEU A 142 -2.50 12.32 16.49
CA LEU A 142 -1.51 13.32 16.88
C LEU A 142 -2.14 14.70 16.82
N THR A 143 -2.23 15.35 17.98
CA THR A 143 -2.88 16.64 18.15
C THR A 143 -1.96 17.66 18.78
N ILE A 144 -2.11 18.93 18.40
CA ILE A 144 -1.42 20.08 18.98
C ILE A 144 -2.48 21.02 19.58
N THR A 145 -2.29 21.44 20.83
CA THR A 145 -3.09 22.49 21.45
C THR A 145 -2.48 23.85 21.14
N ASP A 146 -3.23 24.68 20.42
CA ASP A 146 -2.85 26.08 20.18
C ASP A 146 -2.90 26.86 21.51
N PRO A 147 -1.77 27.41 21.98
CA PRO A 147 -1.72 28.15 23.25
C PRO A 147 -2.53 29.44 23.24
N ALA A 148 -2.76 30.07 22.06
CA ALA A 148 -3.49 31.32 21.97
C ALA A 148 -5.00 31.11 22.13
N THR A 149 -5.53 30.03 21.55
CA THR A 149 -6.99 29.75 21.56
C THR A 149 -7.39 28.65 22.53
N GLY A 150 -6.44 27.86 23.03
CA GLY A 150 -6.68 26.63 23.79
C GLY A 150 -7.33 25.52 22.96
N ARG A 151 -7.48 25.70 21.64
CA ARG A 151 -8.12 24.73 20.75
C ARG A 151 -7.11 23.70 20.28
N THR A 152 -7.59 22.52 19.94
CA THR A 152 -6.76 21.40 19.51
C THR A 152 -6.94 21.14 18.02
N GLY A 153 -5.84 21.08 17.28
CA GLY A 153 -5.79 20.73 15.86
C GLY A 153 -4.99 19.45 15.59
N THR A 154 -5.18 18.86 14.41
CA THR A 154 -4.50 17.65 13.94
C THR A 154 -3.61 18.01 12.76
N PRO A 155 -2.37 18.45 12.97
CA PRO A 155 -1.54 19.10 11.94
C PRO A 155 -1.21 18.21 10.74
N PHE A 156 -1.28 16.88 10.90
CA PHE A 156 -0.99 15.91 9.85
C PHE A 156 -2.23 15.28 9.23
N SER A 157 -3.44 15.71 9.62
CA SER A 157 -4.68 15.20 9.05
C SER A 157 -4.76 15.56 7.56
N THR A 158 -5.18 14.60 6.75
CA THR A 158 -5.38 14.80 5.31
C THR A 158 -6.70 15.48 4.97
N HIS A 159 -7.48 15.88 5.98
CA HIS A 159 -8.71 16.66 5.81
C HIS A 159 -8.49 18.18 5.85
N ILE A 160 -7.25 18.62 6.10
CA ILE A 160 -6.90 20.04 6.03
C ILE A 160 -7.06 20.53 4.59
N ASP A 161 -7.57 21.75 4.45
CA ASP A 161 -7.79 22.41 3.15
C ASP A 161 -6.45 22.70 2.46
N LEU A 162 -5.97 21.73 1.68
CA LEU A 162 -4.72 21.86 0.92
C LEU A 162 -4.79 22.99 -0.10
N PRO A 163 -5.89 23.20 -0.86
CA PRO A 163 -6.03 24.39 -1.69
C PRO A 163 -5.82 25.71 -0.95
N LEU A 164 -6.36 25.85 0.27
CA LEU A 164 -6.12 27.03 1.12
C LEU A 164 -4.63 27.20 1.43
N MET A 165 -3.95 26.14 1.90
CA MET A 165 -2.52 26.18 2.20
C MET A 165 -1.67 26.49 0.97
N ALA A 166 -2.04 25.96 -0.19
CA ALA A 166 -1.34 26.21 -1.46
C ALA A 166 -1.54 27.64 -1.97
N HIS A 167 -2.69 28.26 -1.66
CA HIS A 167 -2.98 29.63 -2.02
C HIS A 167 -2.35 30.65 -1.06
N PHE A 168 -2.22 30.30 0.23
CA PHE A 168 -1.61 31.12 1.28
C PHE A 168 -0.45 30.39 1.98
N PRO A 169 0.63 30.04 1.26
CA PRO A 169 1.73 29.25 1.80
C PRO A 169 2.47 29.95 2.93
N GLU A 170 2.47 31.28 2.97
CA GLU A 170 3.07 32.09 4.03
C GLU A 170 2.47 31.83 5.42
N LEU A 171 1.24 31.31 5.49
CA LEU A 171 0.58 30.94 6.75
C LEU A 171 1.14 29.66 7.38
N VAL A 172 1.91 28.86 6.62
CA VAL A 172 2.40 27.54 7.06
C VAL A 172 3.90 27.29 6.82
N LEU A 173 4.57 28.12 6.02
CA LEU A 173 6.01 27.97 5.71
C LEU A 173 6.95 28.54 6.77
N HIS A 174 6.45 29.34 7.72
CA HIS A 174 7.27 29.99 8.74
C HIS A 174 6.94 29.48 10.14
N ASP A 175 7.87 28.71 10.71
CA ASP A 175 7.94 28.55 12.16
C ASP A 175 8.61 29.82 12.74
N GLN A 176 8.20 30.24 13.92
CA GLN A 176 8.96 31.23 14.69
C GLN A 176 10.40 30.68 14.88
N PRO A 177 11.43 31.54 14.92
CA PRO A 177 12.80 31.08 15.16
C PRO A 177 12.84 30.19 16.40
N PRO A 178 13.69 29.14 16.42
CA PRO A 178 13.70 28.16 17.48
C PRO A 178 13.80 28.88 18.81
N GLU A 179 12.75 28.77 19.62
CA GLU A 179 12.90 29.08 21.02
C GLU A 179 14.07 28.21 21.52
N ALA A 180 14.97 28.78 22.32
CA ALA A 180 16.06 28.04 22.97
C ALA A 180 15.55 26.99 24.00
N SER A 181 14.27 26.63 23.91
CA SER A 181 13.57 25.68 24.73
C SER A 181 13.93 24.24 24.31
N GLY A 182 14.02 23.35 25.31
CA GLY A 182 14.38 21.95 25.06
C GLY A 182 13.23 21.13 24.46
N ILE A 183 13.55 19.94 23.95
CA ILE A 183 12.59 18.99 23.35
C ILE A 183 11.33 18.77 24.21
N ALA A 184 11.47 18.66 25.53
CA ALA A 184 10.34 18.47 26.44
C ALA A 184 9.32 19.62 26.38
N HIS A 185 9.79 20.86 26.19
CA HIS A 185 8.92 22.03 26.00
C HIS A 185 8.20 21.98 24.66
N TRP A 186 8.90 21.59 23.59
CA TRP A 186 8.28 21.44 22.25
C TRP A 186 7.17 20.40 22.20
N LEU A 187 7.22 19.40 23.10
CA LEU A 187 6.22 18.33 23.22
C LEU A 187 5.10 18.65 24.24
N ALA A 188 5.17 19.76 24.98
CA ALA A 188 4.28 20.04 26.11
C ALA A 188 2.80 20.17 25.72
N ASP A 189 2.51 20.69 24.53
CA ASP A 189 1.18 20.89 23.93
C ASP A 189 0.79 19.77 22.93
N ILE A 190 1.65 18.76 22.77
CA ILE A 190 1.44 17.66 21.82
C ILE A 190 0.83 16.47 22.57
N ARG A 191 -0.22 15.88 21.99
CA ARG A 191 -0.83 14.65 22.50
C ARG A 191 -0.96 13.64 21.38
N PHE A 192 -0.83 12.36 21.72
CA PHE A 192 -1.17 11.25 20.85
C PHE A 192 -2.31 10.45 21.49
N GLY A 193 -3.47 10.37 20.84
CA GLY A 193 -4.65 9.70 21.42
C GLY A 193 -5.05 10.29 22.79
N GLN A 194 -5.02 11.62 22.92
CA GLN A 194 -5.30 12.38 24.15
C GLN A 194 -4.28 12.21 25.29
N ARG A 195 -3.14 11.57 25.04
CA ARG A 195 -2.13 11.26 26.05
C ARG A 195 -0.83 12.00 25.77
N PRO A 196 -0.12 12.48 26.80
CA PRO A 196 1.17 13.14 26.62
C PRO A 196 2.23 12.16 26.11
N LEU A 197 3.24 12.72 25.46
CA LEU A 197 4.46 12.00 25.07
C LEU A 197 5.49 12.18 26.19
N LEU A 198 6.14 11.10 26.59
CA LEU A 198 7.18 11.13 27.63
C LEU A 198 8.54 11.04 26.95
N VAL A 199 9.45 11.96 27.28
CA VAL A 199 10.84 11.89 26.83
C VAL A 199 11.63 11.05 27.83
N GLU A 200 12.24 9.96 27.36
CA GLU A 200 13.05 9.06 28.19
C GLU A 200 14.54 9.42 28.10
N ASP A 201 15.07 9.66 26.90
CA ASP A 201 16.46 10.05 26.68
C ASP A 201 16.63 11.02 25.50
N ILE A 202 17.69 11.83 25.57
CA ILE A 202 18.15 12.67 24.46
C ILE A 202 19.67 12.55 24.35
N THR A 203 20.14 11.96 23.25
CA THR A 203 21.57 11.79 22.99
C THR A 203 22.02 12.59 21.76
N LEU A 204 22.95 13.53 21.95
CA LEU A 204 23.59 14.24 20.84
C LEU A 204 24.67 13.38 20.18
N ARG A 205 24.60 13.23 18.85
CA ARG A 205 25.57 12.49 18.06
C ARG A 205 26.67 13.40 17.52
N ARG A 206 27.82 12.81 17.18
CA ARG A 206 29.02 13.52 16.69
C ARG A 206 28.80 14.34 15.41
N ASN A 207 27.85 13.92 14.58
CA ASN A 207 27.46 14.62 13.36
C ASN A 207 26.43 15.74 13.60
N GLY A 208 26.13 16.08 14.86
CA GLY A 208 25.18 17.13 15.23
C GLY A 208 23.71 16.69 15.30
N SER A 209 23.36 15.51 14.79
CA SER A 209 22.00 14.96 14.94
C SER A 209 21.71 14.51 16.37
N MET A 210 20.45 14.46 16.76
CA MET A 210 20.01 13.97 18.08
C MET A 210 19.25 12.66 17.94
N LEU A 211 19.46 11.74 18.88
CA LEU A 211 18.56 10.62 19.14
C LEU A 211 17.64 11.01 20.28
N ILE A 212 16.34 10.80 20.11
CA ILE A 212 15.33 11.13 21.10
C ILE A 212 14.51 9.87 21.34
N ASP A 213 14.59 9.34 22.55
CA ASP A 213 13.79 8.20 22.97
C ASP A 213 12.52 8.71 23.66
N LEU A 214 11.38 8.23 23.18
CA LEU A 214 10.05 8.63 23.61
C LEU A 214 9.25 7.41 24.04
N ARG A 215 8.41 7.58 25.06
CA ARG A 215 7.39 6.64 25.45
C ARG A 215 6.01 7.25 25.28
N LEU A 216 5.10 6.47 24.71
CA LEU A 216 3.71 6.85 24.51
C LEU A 216 2.78 5.76 25.02
N SER A 217 1.64 6.18 25.54
CA SER A 217 0.58 5.28 26.01
C SER A 217 -0.76 5.80 25.54
N ALA A 218 -1.30 5.24 24.46
CA ALA A 218 -2.61 5.59 23.91
C ALA A 218 -3.60 4.44 24.09
N ALA A 219 -4.89 4.76 24.28
CA ALA A 219 -5.96 3.77 24.34
C ALA A 219 -6.34 3.26 22.92
N ARG A 220 -5.34 2.85 22.14
CA ARG A 220 -5.47 2.31 20.79
C ARG A 220 -4.61 1.05 20.67
N ALA A 221 -5.18 0.01 20.08
CA ALA A 221 -4.49 -1.23 19.75
C ALA A 221 -3.16 -0.98 19.04
N GLY A 222 -2.06 -1.49 19.61
CA GLY A 222 -0.71 -1.35 19.08
C GLY A 222 0.07 -0.14 19.57
N PHE A 223 -0.55 0.71 20.41
CA PHE A 223 0.00 1.95 20.96
C PHE A 223 -0.19 2.10 22.48
N GLU A 224 -0.53 1.03 23.21
CA GLU A 224 -0.84 1.05 24.65
C GLU A 224 0.36 1.38 25.53
N ASP A 225 1.54 0.89 25.15
CA ASP A 225 2.84 1.25 25.73
C ASP A 225 3.91 1.02 24.67
N VAL A 226 4.33 2.09 23.99
CA VAL A 226 5.30 1.99 22.88
C VAL A 226 6.47 2.92 23.12
N ALA A 227 7.67 2.35 23.03
CA ALA A 227 8.91 3.09 22.91
C ALA A 227 9.19 3.41 21.43
N LEU A 228 9.54 4.66 21.16
CA LEU A 228 9.97 5.15 19.85
C LEU A 228 11.33 5.82 19.99
N THR A 229 12.20 5.60 19.01
CA THR A 229 13.46 6.34 18.87
C THR A 229 13.38 7.19 17.62
N LEU A 230 13.57 8.49 17.77
CA LEU A 230 13.63 9.45 16.66
C LEU A 230 15.08 9.82 16.36
N LEU A 231 15.41 10.00 15.08
CA LEU A 231 16.68 10.56 14.64
C LEU A 231 16.43 11.96 14.08
N LEU A 232 16.74 12.98 14.87
CA LEU A 232 16.53 14.37 14.51
C LEU A 232 17.80 14.95 13.88
N ALA A 233 17.80 15.14 12.56
CA ALA A 233 18.93 15.71 11.84
C ALA A 233 19.03 17.24 11.98
N GLU A 234 17.87 17.92 12.04
CA GLU A 234 17.77 19.37 12.23
C GLU A 234 17.15 19.68 13.59
N HIS A 235 17.77 20.58 14.36
CA HIS A 235 17.26 20.98 15.66
C HIS A 235 16.11 22.00 15.54
N SER A 236 14.94 21.51 15.10
CA SER A 236 13.72 22.31 15.01
C SER A 236 12.49 21.52 15.47
N ARG A 237 11.48 22.24 15.96
CA ARG A 237 10.20 21.66 16.35
C ARG A 237 9.47 21.03 15.16
N THR A 238 9.52 21.69 14.00
CA THR A 238 9.00 21.14 12.74
C THR A 238 9.64 19.78 12.42
N ALA A 239 10.98 19.69 12.41
CA ALA A 239 11.66 18.43 12.12
C ALA A 239 11.31 17.34 13.15
N LEU A 240 11.24 17.69 14.44
CA LEU A 240 10.80 16.77 15.51
C LEU A 240 9.40 16.20 15.23
N LEU A 241 8.45 17.07 14.85
CA LEU A 241 7.07 16.68 14.56
C LEU A 241 6.96 15.75 13.35
N HIS A 242 7.72 16.02 12.30
CA HIS A 242 7.76 15.17 11.11
C HIS A 242 8.37 13.79 11.41
N GLU A 243 9.49 13.74 12.13
CA GLU A 243 10.12 12.47 12.55
C GLU A 243 9.22 11.67 13.50
N LEU A 244 8.54 12.34 14.43
CA LEU A 244 7.55 11.72 15.31
C LEU A 244 6.41 11.09 14.51
N MET A 245 5.81 11.83 13.58
CA MET A 245 4.73 11.30 12.74
C MET A 245 5.22 10.12 11.89
N GLN A 246 6.41 10.21 11.31
CA GLN A 246 7.00 9.11 10.56
C GLN A 246 7.21 7.86 11.42
N ALA A 247 7.67 8.01 12.67
CA ALA A 247 7.84 6.89 13.60
C ALA A 247 6.49 6.26 13.99
N LEU A 248 5.46 7.06 14.24
CA LEU A 248 4.10 6.60 14.54
C LEU A 248 3.48 5.82 13.37
N VAL A 249 3.60 6.36 12.15
CA VAL A 249 3.14 5.67 10.93
C VAL A 249 3.92 4.38 10.72
N SER A 250 5.25 4.40 10.89
CA SER A 250 6.09 3.22 10.76
C SER A 250 5.74 2.12 11.78
N ARG A 251 5.32 2.50 12.99
CA ARG A 251 4.83 1.57 14.02
C ARG A 251 3.50 0.93 13.59
N SER A 252 2.55 1.73 13.11
CA SER A 252 1.27 1.24 12.59
C SER A 252 1.48 0.29 11.41
N ASP A 253 2.31 0.69 10.46
CA ASP A 253 2.68 -0.12 9.30
C ASP A 253 3.27 -1.47 9.72
N ARG A 254 4.17 -1.48 10.71
CA ARG A 254 4.77 -2.71 11.22
C ARG A 254 3.73 -3.64 11.85
N LEU A 255 2.73 -3.11 12.55
CA LEU A 255 1.66 -3.93 13.11
C LEU A 255 0.87 -4.64 11.99
N ILE A 256 0.55 -3.90 10.94
CA ILE A 256 -0.21 -4.40 9.78
C ILE A 256 0.64 -5.41 8.99
N ASP A 257 1.92 -5.13 8.77
CA ASP A 257 2.85 -6.05 8.09
C ASP A 257 2.84 -7.46 8.74
N GLU A 258 2.74 -7.53 10.07
CA GLU A 258 2.78 -8.78 10.84
C GLU A 258 1.41 -9.46 11.03
N GLN A 259 0.32 -8.69 11.03
CA GLN A 259 -1.05 -9.20 11.26
C GLN A 259 -1.82 -9.46 9.97
N PHE A 260 -1.47 -8.80 8.86
CA PHE A 260 -2.11 -9.02 7.57
C PHE A 260 -1.73 -10.40 7.01
N ARG A 261 -2.71 -11.30 6.92
CA ARG A 261 -2.53 -12.67 6.45
C ARG A 261 -3.51 -12.98 5.34
N TYR A 262 -3.06 -13.72 4.34
CA TYR A 262 -3.93 -14.35 3.36
C TYR A 262 -3.86 -15.86 3.57
N ARG A 263 -4.99 -16.50 3.88
CA ARG A 263 -5.05 -17.93 4.23
C ARG A 263 -4.02 -18.32 5.29
N GLY A 264 -3.92 -17.52 6.35
CA GLY A 264 -2.96 -17.69 7.44
C GLY A 264 -1.50 -17.30 7.13
N PHE A 265 -1.14 -17.02 5.87
CA PHE A 265 0.22 -16.66 5.47
C PHE A 265 0.47 -15.14 5.49
N ALA A 266 1.43 -14.70 6.32
CA ALA A 266 1.79 -13.29 6.49
C ALA A 266 2.89 -12.85 5.50
N ARG A 267 2.53 -12.61 4.23
CA ARG A 267 3.49 -12.27 3.15
C ARG A 267 4.35 -11.04 3.45
N PHE A 268 3.87 -10.09 4.26
CA PHE A 268 4.56 -8.84 4.54
C PHE A 268 5.36 -8.85 5.85
N SER A 269 5.29 -9.95 6.61
CA SER A 269 6.02 -10.12 7.85
C SER A 269 7.53 -10.04 7.63
N ARG A 270 8.22 -9.35 8.54
CA ARG A 270 9.68 -9.28 8.57
C ARG A 270 10.34 -10.57 9.05
N ALA A 271 9.56 -11.53 9.53
CA ALA A 271 10.04 -12.87 9.83
C ALA A 271 10.37 -13.68 8.56
N LEU A 272 9.86 -13.26 7.39
CA LEU A 272 10.14 -13.92 6.13
C LEU A 272 11.54 -13.56 5.60
N SER A 273 12.27 -14.56 5.12
CA SER A 273 13.59 -14.37 4.52
C SER A 273 13.48 -13.77 3.12
N PRO A 274 14.03 -12.55 2.87
CA PRO A 274 14.05 -11.97 1.53
C PRO A 274 14.82 -12.84 0.54
N HIS A 275 15.89 -13.53 0.98
CA HIS A 275 16.65 -14.45 0.15
C HIS A 275 15.83 -15.65 -0.31
N ARG A 276 15.00 -16.23 0.56
CA ARG A 276 14.13 -17.35 0.19
C ARG A 276 13.01 -16.92 -0.76
N ILE A 277 12.45 -15.73 -0.55
CA ILE A 277 11.47 -15.14 -1.48
C ILE A 277 12.10 -14.91 -2.85
N ALA A 278 13.32 -14.35 -2.89
CA ALA A 278 14.05 -14.13 -4.13
C ALA A 278 14.34 -15.46 -4.85
N ALA A 279 14.75 -16.51 -4.13
CA ALA A 279 14.98 -17.84 -4.70
C ALA A 279 13.69 -18.41 -5.36
N LEU A 280 12.54 -18.30 -4.69
CA LEU A 280 11.25 -18.69 -5.28
C LEU A 280 10.91 -17.85 -6.52
N SER A 281 11.20 -16.55 -6.49
CA SER A 281 10.99 -15.67 -7.64
C SER A 281 11.86 -16.04 -8.84
N VAL A 282 13.10 -16.51 -8.62
CA VAL A 282 14.00 -16.96 -9.70
C VAL A 282 13.45 -18.22 -10.35
N ILE A 283 13.09 -19.23 -9.54
CA ILE A 283 12.55 -20.51 -10.03
C ILE A 283 11.28 -20.28 -10.86
N THR A 284 10.34 -19.52 -10.32
CA THR A 284 9.06 -19.26 -10.99
C THR A 284 9.17 -18.41 -12.25
N ARG A 285 10.29 -17.68 -12.43
CA ARG A 285 10.59 -16.86 -13.61
C ARG A 285 11.52 -17.52 -14.60
N SER A 286 12.07 -18.70 -14.34
CA SER A 286 13.03 -19.32 -15.25
C SER A 286 12.45 -19.51 -16.67
N PRO A 287 13.18 -19.11 -17.73
CA PRO A 287 12.77 -19.34 -19.11
C PRO A 287 12.90 -20.79 -19.54
N GLU A 288 13.69 -21.59 -18.83
CA GLU A 288 14.05 -22.96 -19.19
C GLU A 288 12.85 -23.92 -19.29
N HIS A 289 11.74 -23.59 -18.63
CA HIS A 289 10.53 -24.39 -18.65
C HIS A 289 9.53 -23.98 -19.74
N ARG A 290 9.88 -23.02 -20.62
CA ARG A 290 8.94 -22.46 -21.60
C ARG A 290 9.16 -23.04 -22.99
N SER A 291 8.10 -23.57 -23.61
CA SER A 291 8.13 -23.84 -25.05
C SER A 291 8.14 -22.53 -25.85
N ALA A 292 8.69 -22.54 -27.07
CA ALA A 292 8.69 -21.37 -27.94
C ALA A 292 7.26 -20.85 -28.22
N GLN A 293 6.32 -21.77 -28.42
CA GLN A 293 4.90 -21.45 -28.62
C GLN A 293 4.29 -20.76 -27.40
N PHE A 294 4.56 -21.26 -26.19
CA PHE A 294 4.10 -20.61 -24.96
C PHE A 294 4.72 -19.22 -24.77
N ALA A 295 6.01 -19.08 -25.07
CA ALA A 295 6.70 -17.80 -24.97
C ALA A 295 6.09 -16.74 -25.91
N GLN A 296 5.74 -17.13 -27.14
CA GLN A 296 5.05 -16.27 -28.08
C GLN A 296 3.65 -15.86 -27.58
N LEU A 297 2.80 -16.85 -27.22
CA LEU A 297 1.45 -16.59 -26.71
C LEU A 297 1.47 -15.67 -25.49
N ARG A 298 2.39 -15.90 -24.56
CA ARG A 298 2.56 -15.06 -23.37
C ARG A 298 2.99 -13.63 -23.75
N GLY A 299 3.86 -13.48 -24.75
CA GLY A 299 4.27 -12.17 -25.27
C GLY A 299 3.08 -11.38 -25.81
N GLU A 300 2.26 -12.02 -26.64
CA GLU A 300 1.03 -11.42 -27.20
C GLU A 300 0.05 -11.02 -26.10
N LEU A 301 -0.22 -11.91 -25.14
CA LEU A 301 -1.12 -11.64 -24.01
C LEU A 301 -0.62 -10.51 -23.08
N ASN A 302 0.68 -10.45 -22.82
CA ASN A 302 1.27 -9.37 -22.04
C ASN A 302 1.12 -8.04 -22.78
N TYR A 303 1.42 -8.02 -24.08
CA TYR A 303 1.25 -6.83 -24.93
C TYR A 303 -0.20 -6.34 -24.92
N GLU A 304 -1.19 -7.24 -25.09
CA GLU A 304 -2.60 -6.88 -24.99
C GLU A 304 -3.00 -6.36 -23.61
N THR A 305 -2.48 -6.97 -22.54
CA THR A 305 -2.76 -6.54 -21.17
C THR A 305 -2.21 -5.14 -20.90
N ASP A 306 -0.99 -4.86 -21.37
CA ASP A 306 -0.36 -3.55 -21.23
C ASP A 306 -1.09 -2.50 -22.09
N ALA A 307 -1.53 -2.87 -23.30
CA ALA A 307 -2.34 -2.00 -24.15
C ALA A 307 -3.67 -1.57 -23.50
N ARG A 308 -4.30 -2.44 -22.70
CA ARG A 308 -5.54 -2.13 -21.96
C ARG A 308 -5.33 -1.15 -20.80
N ARG A 309 -4.08 -0.92 -20.38
CA ARG A 309 -3.73 -0.03 -19.26
C ARG A 309 -3.37 1.38 -19.71
N ILE A 310 -3.32 1.61 -21.02
CA ILE A 310 -2.93 2.90 -21.60
C ILE A 310 -3.94 3.97 -21.15
N PRO A 311 -3.51 5.03 -20.45
CA PRO A 311 -4.40 6.13 -20.12
C PRO A 311 -4.60 7.05 -21.34
N THR A 312 -5.71 7.76 -21.36
CA THR A 312 -5.95 8.87 -22.29
C THR A 312 -5.36 10.16 -21.71
N LEU A 313 -4.57 10.89 -22.49
CA LEU A 313 -3.91 12.11 -22.01
C LEU A 313 -4.90 13.28 -21.83
N GLY A 314 -5.96 13.34 -22.62
CA GLY A 314 -6.89 14.47 -22.68
C GLY A 314 -6.28 15.71 -23.35
N ASP A 315 -6.95 16.85 -23.24
CA ASP A 315 -6.53 18.14 -23.83
C ASP A 315 -6.53 19.29 -22.82
N ASP A 316 -6.45 18.97 -21.53
CA ASP A 316 -6.43 19.95 -20.46
C ASP A 316 -5.00 20.31 -20.00
N ARG A 317 -4.91 21.14 -18.97
CA ARG A 317 -3.63 21.55 -18.38
C ARG A 317 -2.80 20.36 -17.86
N LEU A 318 -3.44 19.26 -17.43
CA LEU A 318 -2.71 18.06 -17.01
C LEU A 318 -2.12 17.36 -18.23
N ALA A 319 -2.86 17.30 -19.33
CA ALA A 319 -2.37 16.79 -20.61
C ALA A 319 -1.10 17.53 -21.04
N ASP A 320 -1.12 18.86 -21.09
CA ASP A 320 0.04 19.67 -21.52
C ASP A 320 1.25 19.46 -20.63
N LYS A 321 1.04 19.44 -19.31
CA LYS A 321 2.08 19.11 -18.33
C LYS A 321 2.69 17.73 -18.63
N ASN A 322 1.85 16.74 -18.89
CA ASN A 322 2.31 15.38 -19.16
C ASN A 322 3.05 15.29 -20.51
N ARG A 323 2.56 15.95 -21.58
CA ARG A 323 3.28 16.03 -22.87
C ARG A 323 4.67 16.62 -22.70
N ALA A 324 4.78 17.73 -21.96
CA ALA A 324 6.05 18.39 -21.72
C ALA A 324 7.04 17.55 -20.91
N LEU A 325 6.56 16.69 -20.00
CA LEU A 325 7.41 15.77 -19.25
C LEU A 325 7.83 14.58 -20.12
N ILE A 326 6.91 13.99 -20.87
CA ILE A 326 7.18 12.85 -21.77
C ILE A 326 8.15 13.27 -22.88
N GLY A 327 7.96 14.45 -23.48
CA GLY A 327 8.80 14.97 -24.57
C GLY A 327 10.25 15.30 -24.18
N ARG A 328 10.60 15.27 -22.88
CA ARG A 328 12.00 15.41 -22.43
C ARG A 328 12.82 14.15 -22.65
N GLU A 329 12.16 13.00 -22.78
CA GLU A 329 12.81 11.72 -22.93
C GLU A 329 13.06 11.44 -24.42
N ALA A 330 14.33 11.30 -24.80
CA ALA A 330 14.74 11.15 -26.19
C ALA A 330 14.29 9.82 -26.82
N GLN A 331 14.15 8.76 -26.02
CA GLN A 331 13.71 7.45 -26.47
C GLN A 331 12.89 6.77 -25.36
N LEU A 332 11.60 6.55 -25.65
CA LEU A 332 10.70 5.81 -24.77
C LEU A 332 10.22 4.54 -25.48
N GLY A 333 10.35 3.40 -24.78
CA GLY A 333 9.75 2.13 -25.19
C GLY A 333 8.35 1.95 -24.58
N GLY A 334 7.68 0.86 -24.97
CA GLY A 334 6.36 0.49 -24.45
C GLY A 334 5.20 1.25 -25.11
N HIS A 335 4.01 1.12 -24.53
CA HIS A 335 2.81 1.78 -25.04
C HIS A 335 2.74 3.24 -24.57
N MET A 336 2.55 4.17 -25.51
CA MET A 336 2.34 5.58 -25.20
C MET A 336 0.88 5.85 -24.82
N PRO A 337 0.60 6.86 -23.96
CA PRO A 337 -0.75 7.35 -23.71
C PRO A 337 -1.49 7.68 -25.00
N ALA A 338 -2.78 7.38 -25.05
CA ALA A 338 -3.63 7.77 -26.18
C ALA A 338 -3.75 9.31 -26.22
N GLY A 339 -3.64 9.90 -27.42
CA GLY A 339 -3.67 11.36 -27.62
C GLY A 339 -2.32 12.08 -27.44
N LEU A 340 -1.21 11.35 -27.27
CA LEU A 340 0.13 11.96 -27.18
C LEU A 340 0.60 12.53 -28.52
N MET A 341 0.30 11.87 -29.65
CA MET A 341 0.80 12.23 -30.98
C MET A 341 -0.20 13.00 -31.86
N ASP A 342 -1.38 13.32 -31.34
CA ASP A 342 -2.47 13.96 -32.10
C ASP A 342 -2.35 15.50 -32.18
N GLN A 343 -1.25 16.09 -31.69
CA GLN A 343 -0.92 17.49 -31.98
C GLN A 343 0.51 17.58 -32.55
N PRO A 344 0.73 18.34 -33.65
CA PRO A 344 2.06 18.59 -34.13
C PRO A 344 2.84 19.31 -33.02
N LEU A 345 4.03 18.80 -32.71
CA LEU A 345 5.02 19.52 -31.92
C LEU A 345 5.20 20.90 -32.56
N THR A 346 4.60 21.94 -31.98
CA THR A 346 4.92 23.31 -32.33
C THR A 346 6.35 23.55 -31.87
N ALA A 347 7.28 23.38 -32.81
CA ALA A 347 8.62 23.90 -32.70
C ALA A 347 8.52 25.42 -32.67
N GLU A 348 8.47 26.01 -31.48
CA GLU A 348 8.83 27.42 -31.30
C GLU A 348 10.32 27.50 -30.97
N LYS A 349 11.00 28.34 -31.75
CA LYS A 349 12.42 28.69 -31.72
C LYS A 349 12.77 29.55 -30.52
#